data_AF-A0A2V9VTA2-F1
#
_entry.id   AF-A0A2V9VTA2-F1
#
_cell.length_a   1.000
_cell.length_b   1.000
_cell.length_c   1.000
_cell.angle_alpha   90.00
_cell.angle_beta   90.00
_cell.angle_gamma   90.00
#
_symmetry.space_group_name_H-M   'P 1'
#
loop_
_entity.id
_entity.type
_entity.pdbx_description
1 polymer ?
#
loop_
_entity_poly.entity_id
_entity_poly.type
_entity_poly.pdbx_seq_one_letter_code
_entity_poly.pdbx_strand_id
1 'polypeptide(L)'
;MHAFRGTFVLLMLIFADSLPAAAGSSCIPFADAQKHIGANRCITGKALQVKLGNGGVHFFDFCEDFRVCPFTVVVFPSDLKRV
;
A
#
# COMPACT_ATOMS: atom_id res chain seq x y z
N MET A 1 -15.00 -9.68 50.20
CA MET A 1 -15.28 -8.96 48.95
C MET A 1 -14.09 -8.04 48.57
N HIS A 2 -12.91 -8.62 48.33
CA HIS A 2 -11.72 -7.93 47.81
C HIS A 2 -10.97 -8.77 46.76
N ALA A 3 -11.48 -9.94 46.40
CA ALA A 3 -10.81 -10.87 45.47
C ALA A 3 -11.21 -10.66 43.99
N PHE A 4 -12.27 -9.90 43.72
CA PHE A 4 -12.82 -9.77 42.35
C PHE A 4 -12.22 -8.60 41.55
N ARG A 5 -11.58 -7.63 42.22
CA ARG A 5 -11.00 -6.43 41.57
C ARG A 5 -9.63 -6.70 40.94
N GLY A 6 -8.82 -7.60 41.50
CA GLY A 6 -7.49 -7.91 40.99
C GLY A 6 -7.51 -8.78 39.74
N THR A 7 -8.39 -9.78 39.71
CA THR A 7 -8.52 -10.71 38.57
C THR A 7 -8.99 -10.02 37.30
N PHE A 8 -9.88 -9.02 37.39
CA PHE A 8 -10.38 -8.29 36.23
C PHE A 8 -9.33 -7.40 35.58
N VAL A 9 -8.43 -6.79 36.39
CA VAL A 9 -7.29 -6.01 35.88
C VAL A 9 -6.25 -6.92 35.24
N LEU A 10 -5.99 -8.09 35.84
CA LEU A 10 -5.07 -9.07 35.27
C LEU A 10 -5.57 -9.56 33.90
N LEU A 11 -6.88 -9.79 33.75
CA LEU A 11 -7.51 -10.24 32.50
C LEU A 11 -7.45 -9.17 31.39
N MET A 12 -7.60 -7.88 31.72
CA MET A 12 -7.47 -6.78 30.75
C MET A 12 -6.03 -6.61 30.21
N LEU A 13 -5.01 -6.95 31.01
CA LEU A 13 -3.60 -6.88 30.57
C LEU A 13 -3.21 -8.00 29.62
N ILE A 14 -3.90 -9.16 29.65
CA ILE A 14 -3.62 -10.28 28.73
C ILE A 14 -4.23 -10.04 27.34
N PHE A 15 -5.27 -9.21 27.23
CA PHE A 15 -5.96 -8.90 25.97
C PHE A 15 -5.43 -7.65 25.24
N ALA A 16 -4.46 -6.92 25.82
CA ALA A 16 -3.89 -5.71 25.21
C ALA A 16 -2.77 -6.00 24.18
N ASP A 17 -2.20 -7.21 24.16
CA ASP A 17 -1.03 -7.57 23.36
C ASP A 17 -1.34 -8.08 21.94
N SER A 18 -2.61 -8.17 21.55
CA SER A 18 -2.99 -8.65 20.21
C SER A 18 -3.49 -7.54 19.29
N LEU A 19 -2.96 -6.31 19.39
CA LEU A 19 -3.03 -5.41 18.25
C LEU A 19 -2.00 -5.89 17.24
N PRO A 20 -2.40 -6.39 16.06
CA PRO A 20 -1.45 -6.61 14.99
C PRO A 20 -0.83 -5.25 14.71
N ALA A 21 0.44 -5.07 15.05
CA ALA A 21 1.22 -3.98 14.49
C ALA A 21 1.11 -4.17 13.00
N ALA A 22 0.28 -3.38 12.34
CA ALA A 22 0.27 -3.28 10.91
C ALA A 22 1.70 -2.84 10.56
N ALA A 23 2.53 -3.83 10.24
CA ALA A 23 3.85 -3.61 9.69
C ALA A 23 3.60 -2.99 8.31
N GLY A 24 3.27 -1.70 8.32
CA GLY A 24 3.15 -0.90 7.13
C GLY A 24 4.54 -0.92 6.53
N SER A 25 4.75 -1.81 5.56
CA SER A 25 5.92 -1.75 4.72
C SER A 25 5.96 -0.34 4.17
N SER A 26 6.94 0.46 4.59
CA SER A 26 7.08 1.83 4.13
C SER A 26 7.11 1.83 2.61
N CYS A 27 6.24 2.61 1.98
CA CYS A 27 6.19 2.71 0.53
C CYS A 27 7.56 3.19 0.03
N ILE A 28 8.08 2.53 -1.01
CA ILE A 28 9.37 2.87 -1.60
C ILE A 28 9.18 3.92 -2.71
N PRO A 29 10.15 4.80 -2.96
CA PRO A 29 10.10 5.70 -4.11
C PRO A 29 9.99 4.90 -5.43
N PHE A 30 9.24 5.43 -6.40
CA PHE A 30 9.10 4.78 -7.71
C PHE A 30 10.44 4.53 -8.43
N ALA A 31 11.46 5.34 -8.14
CA ALA A 31 12.81 5.16 -8.67
C ALA A 31 13.48 3.85 -8.23
N ASP A 32 13.07 3.28 -7.08
CA ASP A 32 13.61 2.02 -6.56
C ASP A 32 12.83 0.78 -7.01
N ALA A 33 11.72 0.95 -7.75
CA ALA A 33 10.84 -0.15 -8.14
C ALA A 33 11.58 -1.25 -8.94
N GLN A 34 12.54 -0.88 -9.79
CA GLN A 34 13.32 -1.84 -10.59
C GLN A 34 14.11 -2.83 -9.71
N LYS A 35 14.47 -2.47 -8.48
CA LYS A 35 15.17 -3.35 -7.52
C LYS A 35 14.26 -4.40 -6.90
N HIS A 36 12.95 -4.33 -7.15
CA HIS A 36 11.93 -5.18 -6.53
C HIS A 36 11.04 -5.89 -7.57
N ILE A 37 11.55 -6.15 -8.77
CA ILE A 37 10.84 -6.91 -9.82
C ILE A 37 10.43 -8.29 -9.27
N GLY A 38 9.14 -8.63 -9.46
CA GLY A 38 8.54 -9.88 -8.98
C GLY A 38 8.01 -9.83 -7.54
N ALA A 39 8.17 -8.72 -6.82
CA ALA A 39 7.64 -8.55 -5.47
C ALA A 39 6.45 -7.58 -5.42
N ASN A 40 5.51 -7.83 -4.52
CA ASN A 40 4.46 -6.87 -4.19
C ASN A 40 5.00 -5.83 -3.21
N ARG A 41 5.04 -4.55 -3.63
CA ARG A 41 5.51 -3.42 -2.83
C ARG A 41 4.54 -2.25 -2.93
N CYS A 42 4.43 -1.48 -1.84
CA CYS A 42 3.84 -0.15 -1.92
C CYS A 42 4.84 0.81 -2.59
N ILE A 43 4.38 1.57 -3.58
CA ILE A 43 5.19 2.57 -4.28
C ILE A 43 4.65 3.96 -3.95
N THR A 44 5.54 4.94 -3.75
CA THR A 44 5.19 6.35 -3.52
C THR A 44 5.83 7.26 -4.57
N GLY A 45 5.10 8.32 -4.93
CA GLY A 45 5.52 9.30 -5.92
C GLY A 45 4.34 10.18 -6.37
N LYS A 46 4.64 11.28 -7.06
CA LYS A 46 3.62 12.14 -7.67
C LYS A 46 3.22 11.58 -9.03
N ALA A 47 1.93 11.35 -9.24
CA ALA A 47 1.39 11.12 -10.58
C ALA A 47 1.43 12.45 -11.35
N LEU A 48 2.22 12.51 -12.42
CA LEU A 48 2.35 13.69 -13.27
C LEU A 48 1.27 13.70 -14.36
N GLN A 49 0.95 12.51 -14.90
CA GLN A 49 -0.08 12.36 -15.92
C GLN A 49 -0.83 11.04 -15.77
N VAL A 50 -2.13 11.06 -16.08
CA VAL A 50 -2.94 9.86 -16.27
C VAL A 50 -3.39 9.82 -17.73
N LYS A 51 -3.06 8.76 -18.45
CA LYS A 51 -3.41 8.57 -19.86
C LYS A 51 -4.43 7.44 -20.00
N LEU A 52 -5.47 7.69 -20.78
CA LEU A 52 -6.41 6.66 -21.21
C LEU A 52 -5.88 5.98 -22.47
N GLY A 53 -5.62 4.69 -22.39
CA GLY A 53 -5.25 3.85 -23.51
C GLY A 53 -6.45 3.16 -24.15
N ASN A 54 -6.16 2.36 -25.19
CA ASN A 54 -7.18 1.61 -25.88
C ASN A 54 -7.84 0.57 -24.94
N GLY A 55 -9.14 0.33 -25.13
CA GLY A 55 -9.89 -0.61 -24.29
C GLY A 55 -10.12 -0.14 -22.86
N GLY A 56 -9.89 1.14 -22.54
CA GLY A 56 -10.17 1.73 -21.23
C GLY A 56 -9.09 1.51 -20.16
N VAL A 57 -7.88 1.14 -20.57
CA VAL A 57 -6.72 0.98 -19.66
C VAL A 57 -6.22 2.36 -19.24
N HIS A 58 -5.91 2.54 -17.96
CA HIS A 58 -5.31 3.79 -17.46
C HIS A 58 -3.83 3.58 -17.16
N PHE A 59 -3.00 4.47 -17.70
CA PHE A 59 -1.57 4.54 -17.42
C PHE A 59 -1.28 5.74 -16.54
N PHE A 60 -0.52 5.54 -15.45
CA PHE A 60 -0.07 6.63 -14.59
C PHE A 60 1.43 6.82 -14.76
N ASP A 61 1.80 8.02 -15.19
CA ASP A 61 3.18 8.42 -15.40
C ASP A 61 3.68 9.18 -14.17
N PHE A 62 4.83 8.75 -13.63
CA PHE A 62 5.52 9.39 -12.50
C PHE A 62 6.71 10.26 -12.94
N CYS A 63 7.06 10.20 -14.23
CA CYS A 63 8.14 10.96 -14.86
C CYS A 63 7.59 11.86 -15.97
N GLU A 64 8.30 12.95 -16.27
CA GLU A 64 7.96 13.84 -17.39
C GLU A 64 8.11 13.14 -18.74
N ASP A 65 9.23 12.42 -18.93
CA ASP A 65 9.42 11.52 -20.07
C ASP A 65 9.21 10.06 -19.65
N PHE A 66 8.04 9.52 -20.00
CA PHE A 66 7.66 8.15 -19.68
C PHE A 66 8.58 7.08 -20.30
N ARG A 67 9.31 7.39 -21.39
CA ARG A 67 10.15 6.43 -22.12
C ARG A 67 11.39 6.01 -21.35
N VAL A 68 11.84 6.87 -20.43
CA VAL A 68 12.99 6.63 -19.55
C VAL A 68 12.56 6.42 -18.10
N CYS A 69 11.24 6.29 -17.85
CA CYS A 69 10.72 6.15 -16.50
C CYS A 69 10.95 4.72 -15.99
N PRO A 70 11.58 4.52 -14.81
CA PRO A 70 11.86 3.19 -14.28
C PRO A 70 10.61 2.46 -13.81
N PHE A 71 9.46 3.14 -13.78
CA PHE A 71 8.20 2.62 -13.27
C PHE A 71 6.99 3.32 -13.91
N THR A 72 6.00 2.53 -14.34
CA THR A 72 4.68 2.99 -14.81
C THR A 72 3.62 2.09 -14.22
N VAL A 73 2.47 2.67 -13.83
CA VAL A 73 1.31 1.89 -13.38
C VAL A 73 0.36 1.69 -14.54
N VAL A 74 -0.16 0.47 -14.66
CA VAL A 74 -1.22 0.10 -15.60
C VAL A 74 -2.42 -0.37 -14.78
N VAL A 75 -3.58 0.27 -14.96
CA VAL A 75 -4.83 -0.13 -14.32
C VAL A 75 -5.81 -0.57 -15.40
N PHE A 76 -6.25 -1.82 -15.34
CA PHE A 76 -7.20 -2.36 -16.30
C PHE A 76 -8.64 -1.93 -15.94
N PRO A 77 -9.55 -1.82 -16.94
CA PRO A 77 -10.94 -1.42 -16.71
C PRO A 77 -11.69 -2.27 -15.68
N SER A 78 -11.35 -3.57 -15.58
CA SER A 78 -11.93 -4.49 -14.60
C SER A 78 -11.63 -4.08 -13.15
N ASP A 79 -10.50 -3.41 -12.94
CA ASP A 79 -10.00 -3.07 -11.61
C ASP A 79 -10.47 -1.68 -11.16
N LEU A 80 -10.98 -0.85 -12.08
CA LEU A 80 -11.52 0.48 -11.79
C LEU A 80 -12.89 0.46 -11.11
N LYS A 81 -13.64 -0.66 -11.18
CA LYS A 81 -14.99 -0.77 -10.61
C LYS A 81 -15.02 -0.82 -9.07
N ARG A 82 -13.88 -0.59 -8.41
CA ARG A 82 -13.70 -0.78 -6.98
C ARG A 82 -13.10 0.48 -6.34
N VAL A 83 -13.80 1.61 -6.49
CA VAL A 83 -13.56 2.86 -5.75
C VAL A 83 -14.87 3.52 -5.36
#